data_AF-A0A6A4IAE9-F1
#
_entry.id   AF-A0A6A4IAE9-F1
#
_cell.length_a   1.000
_cell.length_b   1.000
_cell.length_c   1.000
_cell.angle_alpha   90.00
_cell.angle_beta   90.00
_cell.angle_gamma   90.00
#
_symmetry.space_group_name_H-M   'P 1'
#
loop_
_entity.id
_entity.type
_entity.pdbx_description
1 polymer ?
#
loop_
_entity_poly.entity_id
_entity_poly.type
_entity_poly.pdbx_seq_one_letter_code
_entity_poly.pdbx_strand_id
1 'polypeptide(L)'
;MTIKRRLAPKPLKDENFVAYTALKKFGPRLAWILRHNAPSLGIYIKPDGYALAEDVLKIGIFKRMPLSNLKALCKLDTVSRIEWKEREPNEWWVRATGQHTIKFIDPSRKEIVDARKLKKIVYVAELDEWDRIQKQGIRPAEDEHLIKLSKAIPDPIEYSLSGRESSSLIVIHIDIEKSMQNGLGFYVTLNETDGIVTDGGVDGFIPSTLFRKVERLEWSSHALGSESTKS
;
A
#
# COMPACT_ATOMS: atom_id res chain seq x y z
N MET A 1 -67.24 20.69 -8.83
CA MET A 1 -66.41 19.87 -7.90
C MET A 1 -65.77 18.76 -8.73
N THR A 2 -64.61 19.03 -9.31
CA THR A 2 -63.99 18.13 -10.32
C THR A 2 -63.02 17.18 -9.61
N ILE A 3 -63.36 15.89 -9.60
CA ILE A 3 -62.51 14.84 -9.03
C ILE A 3 -61.26 14.70 -9.91
N LYS A 4 -60.13 15.25 -9.45
CA LYS A 4 -58.81 14.95 -10.03
C LYS A 4 -58.54 13.46 -9.86
N ARG A 5 -58.65 12.68 -10.94
CA ARG A 5 -58.09 11.32 -10.99
C ARG A 5 -56.59 11.43 -10.67
N ARG A 6 -56.17 10.94 -9.50
CA ARG A 6 -54.76 10.66 -9.23
C ARG A 6 -54.33 9.60 -10.24
N LEU A 7 -53.48 10.00 -11.19
CA LEU A 7 -52.74 9.06 -12.03
C LEU A 7 -51.99 8.11 -11.11
N ALA A 8 -52.17 6.80 -11.31
CA ALA A 8 -51.36 5.79 -10.67
C ALA A 8 -49.87 6.07 -10.94
N PRO A 9 -48.97 5.83 -9.97
CA PRO A 9 -47.54 5.98 -10.21
C PRO A 9 -47.14 5.09 -11.40
N LYS A 10 -46.54 5.70 -12.42
CA LYS A 10 -46.03 4.96 -13.58
C LYS A 10 -44.96 3.96 -13.09
N PRO A 11 -44.96 2.71 -13.58
CA PRO A 11 -43.87 1.78 -13.28
C PRO A 11 -42.56 2.36 -13.81
N LEU A 12 -41.53 2.37 -12.96
CA LEU A 12 -40.16 2.76 -13.33
C LEU A 12 -39.67 1.78 -14.39
N LYS A 13 -39.50 2.26 -15.62
CA LYS A 13 -38.93 1.48 -16.73
C LYS A 13 -37.43 1.78 -16.83
N ASP A 14 -36.68 0.72 -17.11
CA ASP A 14 -35.23 0.60 -17.29
C ASP A 14 -34.36 0.57 -16.03
N GLU A 15 -33.99 -0.66 -15.65
CA GLU A 15 -32.88 -0.98 -14.74
C GLU A 15 -31.60 -0.20 -15.11
N ASN A 16 -31.37 0.02 -16.41
CA ASN A 16 -30.25 0.81 -16.93
C ASN A 16 -30.29 2.30 -16.49
N PHE A 17 -31.47 2.92 -16.39
CA PHE A 17 -31.59 4.32 -15.94
C PHE A 17 -31.35 4.46 -14.44
N VAL A 18 -31.85 3.50 -13.65
CA VAL A 18 -31.60 3.43 -12.21
C VAL A 18 -30.12 3.19 -11.93
N ALA A 19 -29.50 2.25 -12.66
CA ALA A 19 -28.08 1.94 -12.56
C ALA A 19 -27.18 3.13 -12.96
N TYR A 20 -27.53 3.84 -14.04
CA TYR A 20 -26.86 5.07 -14.47
C TYR A 20 -26.96 6.19 -13.41
N THR A 21 -28.14 6.35 -12.80
CA THR A 21 -28.36 7.35 -11.74
C THR A 21 -27.56 7.02 -10.49
N ALA A 22 -27.48 5.74 -10.12
CA ALA A 22 -26.62 5.26 -9.04
C ALA A 22 -25.14 5.53 -9.36
N LEU A 23 -24.67 5.25 -10.58
CA LEU A 23 -23.30 5.52 -11.00
C LEU A 23 -22.91 6.99 -10.85
N LYS A 24 -23.77 7.90 -11.35
CA LYS A 24 -23.55 9.35 -11.22
C LYS A 24 -23.46 9.83 -9.77
N LYS A 25 -24.16 9.16 -8.86
CA LYS A 25 -24.18 9.53 -7.44
C LYS A 25 -23.02 8.92 -6.65
N PHE A 26 -22.79 7.62 -6.81
CA PHE A 26 -21.91 6.84 -5.95
C PHE A 26 -20.47 6.74 -6.49
N GLY A 27 -20.28 6.66 -7.81
CA GLY A 27 -18.96 6.53 -8.42
C GLY A 27 -18.01 7.68 -8.06
N PRO A 28 -18.41 8.96 -8.28
CA PRO A 28 -17.58 10.11 -7.89
C PRO A 28 -17.29 10.16 -6.39
N ARG A 29 -18.26 9.77 -5.55
CA ARG A 29 -18.10 9.77 -4.09
C ARG A 29 -17.11 8.69 -3.65
N LEU A 30 -17.19 7.49 -4.22
CA LEU A 30 -16.26 6.40 -3.97
C LEU A 30 -14.83 6.81 -4.36
N ALA A 31 -14.66 7.34 -5.58
CA ALA A 31 -13.36 7.80 -6.05
C ALA A 31 -12.79 8.91 -5.15
N TRP A 32 -13.62 9.86 -4.72
CA TRP A 32 -13.19 10.93 -3.81
C TRP A 32 -12.73 10.39 -2.45
N ILE A 33 -13.47 9.44 -1.87
CA ILE A 33 -13.07 8.80 -0.61
C ILE A 33 -11.70 8.12 -0.77
N LEU A 34 -11.52 7.33 -1.81
CA LEU A 34 -10.27 6.58 -2.02
C LEU A 34 -9.09 7.49 -2.37
N ARG A 35 -9.30 8.64 -3.02
CA ARG A 35 -8.23 9.59 -3.36
C ARG A 35 -7.78 10.50 -2.23
N HIS A 36 -8.70 10.82 -1.31
CA HIS A 36 -8.50 11.92 -0.38
C HIS A 36 -8.72 11.56 1.09
N ASN A 37 -9.63 10.62 1.40
CA ASN A 37 -10.24 10.57 2.72
C ASN A 37 -10.28 9.19 3.38
N ALA A 38 -9.83 8.13 2.68
CA ALA A 38 -9.91 6.76 3.18
C ALA A 38 -9.30 6.57 4.59
N PRO A 39 -8.07 7.04 4.88
CA PRO A 39 -7.48 6.88 6.23
C PRO A 39 -8.32 7.55 7.33
N SER A 40 -8.83 8.77 7.09
CA SER A 40 -9.65 9.50 8.06
C SER A 40 -11.00 8.83 8.36
N LEU A 41 -11.44 7.94 7.48
CA LEU A 41 -12.68 7.17 7.62
C LEU A 41 -12.43 5.78 8.21
N GLY A 42 -11.20 5.48 8.63
CA GLY A 42 -10.82 4.15 9.13
C GLY A 42 -10.78 3.08 8.06
N ILE A 43 -10.66 3.46 6.77
CA ILE A 43 -10.44 2.51 5.69
C ILE A 43 -8.93 2.33 5.53
N TYR A 44 -8.46 1.10 5.77
CA TYR A 44 -7.11 0.72 5.38
C TYR A 44 -7.01 0.69 3.85
N ILE A 45 -6.00 1.39 3.33
CA ILE A 45 -5.76 1.52 1.90
C ILE A 45 -4.28 1.25 1.63
N LYS A 46 -4.03 0.36 0.68
CA LYS A 46 -2.69 -0.08 0.31
C LYS A 46 -1.93 0.99 -0.47
N PRO A 47 -0.59 0.91 -0.53
CA PRO A 47 0.24 1.82 -1.33
C PRO A 47 -0.10 1.90 -2.82
N ASP A 48 -0.67 0.83 -3.41
CA ASP A 48 -1.16 0.81 -4.80
C ASP A 48 -2.60 1.35 -4.96
N GLY A 49 -3.19 1.86 -3.87
CA GLY A 49 -4.50 2.50 -3.81
C GLY A 49 -5.67 1.55 -3.54
N TYR A 50 -5.43 0.24 -3.41
CA TYR A 50 -6.51 -0.72 -3.16
C TYR A 50 -6.94 -0.74 -1.69
N ALA A 51 -8.25 -0.66 -1.47
CA ALA A 51 -8.90 -0.86 -0.18
C ALA A 51 -9.88 -2.05 -0.25
N LEU A 52 -10.11 -2.69 0.89
CA LEU A 52 -11.07 -3.80 0.97
C LEU A 52 -12.49 -3.24 0.78
N ALA A 53 -13.27 -3.86 -0.11
CA ALA A 53 -14.63 -3.43 -0.41
C ALA A 53 -15.53 -3.47 0.84
N GLU A 54 -15.32 -4.44 1.73
CA GLU A 54 -16.05 -4.53 2.98
C GLU A 54 -15.85 -3.31 3.89
N ASP A 55 -14.66 -2.74 3.93
CA ASP A 55 -14.38 -1.53 4.72
C ASP A 55 -15.04 -0.31 4.11
N VAL A 56 -15.03 -0.19 2.78
CA VAL A 56 -15.77 0.85 2.06
C VAL A 56 -17.27 0.76 2.36
N LEU A 57 -17.82 -0.45 2.36
CA LEU A 57 -19.23 -0.71 2.65
C LEU A 57 -19.59 -0.43 4.11
N LYS A 58 -18.65 -0.23 5.05
CA LYS A 58 -18.97 0.21 6.42
C LYS A 58 -19.24 1.72 6.50
N ILE A 59 -18.87 2.50 5.48
CA ILE A 59 -18.88 3.96 5.54
C ILE A 59 -20.19 4.56 5.05
N GLY A 60 -20.84 5.35 5.91
CA GLY A 60 -21.87 6.34 5.57
C GLY A 60 -22.85 5.91 4.48
N ILE A 61 -22.74 6.54 3.30
CA ILE A 61 -23.65 6.35 2.17
C ILE A 61 -23.60 4.93 1.56
N PHE A 62 -22.55 4.16 1.84
CA PHE A 62 -22.36 2.79 1.36
C PHE A 62 -22.84 1.73 2.36
N LYS A 63 -23.16 2.10 3.62
CA LYS A 63 -23.52 1.18 4.73
C LYS A 63 -24.70 0.23 4.45
N ARG A 64 -25.55 0.57 3.48
CA ARG A 64 -26.72 -0.24 3.08
C ARG A 64 -26.60 -0.79 1.66
N MET A 65 -25.45 -0.62 1.02
CA MET A 65 -25.21 -1.12 -0.32
C MET A 65 -24.75 -2.58 -0.21
N PRO A 66 -25.45 -3.55 -0.82
CA PRO A 66 -24.93 -4.91 -0.90
C PRO A 66 -23.69 -4.94 -1.78
N LEU A 67 -22.76 -5.88 -1.52
CA LEU A 67 -21.53 -6.02 -2.30
C LEU A 67 -21.81 -6.17 -3.80
N SER A 68 -22.88 -6.87 -4.19
CA SER A 68 -23.31 -6.99 -5.59
C SER A 68 -23.56 -5.65 -6.27
N ASN A 69 -24.13 -4.68 -5.56
CA ASN A 69 -24.36 -3.33 -6.09
C ASN A 69 -23.06 -2.55 -6.24
N LEU A 70 -22.09 -2.72 -5.32
CA LEU A 70 -20.76 -2.15 -5.47
C LEU A 70 -20.02 -2.79 -6.67
N LYS A 71 -20.10 -4.11 -6.84
CA LYS A 71 -19.56 -4.80 -8.02
C LYS A 71 -20.20 -4.27 -9.31
N ALA A 72 -21.51 -4.06 -9.32
CA ALA A 72 -22.22 -3.48 -10.46
C ALA A 72 -21.79 -2.02 -10.72
N LEU A 73 -21.64 -1.21 -9.68
CA LEU A 73 -21.16 0.17 -9.77
C LEU A 73 -19.80 0.23 -10.47
N CYS A 74 -18.86 -0.62 -10.08
CA CYS A 74 -17.53 -0.69 -10.68
C CYS A 74 -17.57 -1.18 -12.13
N LYS A 75 -18.42 -2.16 -12.47
CA LYS A 75 -18.57 -2.67 -13.85
C LYS A 75 -19.19 -1.65 -14.80
N LEU A 76 -20.07 -0.79 -14.29
CA LEU A 76 -20.75 0.24 -15.08
C LEU A 76 -19.93 1.52 -15.27
N ASP A 77 -18.77 1.62 -14.63
CA ASP A 77 -17.94 2.82 -14.67
C ASP A 77 -17.20 2.97 -16.01
N THR A 78 -17.88 3.61 -16.97
CA THR A 78 -17.37 3.80 -18.34
C THR A 78 -16.22 4.78 -18.47
N VAL A 79 -15.89 5.52 -17.40
CA VAL A 79 -14.82 6.51 -17.37
C VAL A 79 -13.62 6.04 -16.54
N SER A 80 -13.60 4.76 -16.17
CA SER A 80 -12.50 4.09 -15.48
C SER A 80 -12.00 4.86 -14.25
N ARG A 81 -12.92 5.40 -13.44
CA ARG A 81 -12.59 6.03 -12.14
C ARG A 81 -12.19 4.99 -11.12
N ILE A 82 -12.75 3.79 -11.19
CA ILE A 82 -12.60 2.72 -10.21
C ILE A 82 -12.06 1.47 -10.90
N GLU A 83 -11.01 0.92 -10.32
CA GLU A 83 -10.54 -0.43 -10.64
C GLU A 83 -10.84 -1.36 -9.49
N TRP A 84 -10.96 -2.65 -9.79
CA TRP A 84 -11.26 -3.67 -8.81
C TRP A 84 -10.54 -4.98 -9.13
N LYS A 85 -10.29 -5.77 -8.10
CA LYS A 85 -9.75 -7.13 -8.21
C LYS A 85 -10.38 -8.02 -7.14
N GLU A 86 -10.56 -9.30 -7.46
CA GLU A 86 -10.96 -10.34 -6.52
C GLU A 86 -9.75 -11.22 -6.28
N ARG A 87 -9.29 -11.34 -5.03
CA ARG A 87 -8.12 -12.16 -4.68
C ARG A 87 -8.51 -13.58 -4.35
N GLU A 88 -9.47 -13.69 -3.46
CA GLU A 88 -10.10 -14.91 -3.01
C GLU A 88 -11.63 -14.75 -3.15
N PRO A 89 -12.41 -15.84 -3.12
CA PRO A 89 -13.86 -15.76 -3.12
C PRO A 89 -14.36 -14.80 -2.02
N ASN A 90 -15.05 -13.73 -2.42
CA ASN A 90 -15.54 -12.64 -1.56
C ASN A 90 -14.49 -11.65 -1.05
N GLU A 91 -13.20 -11.83 -1.32
CA GLU A 91 -12.17 -10.84 -0.99
C GLU A 91 -12.00 -9.83 -2.13
N TRP A 92 -12.91 -8.85 -2.15
CA TRP A 92 -12.97 -7.82 -3.18
C TRP A 92 -12.20 -6.57 -2.77
N TRP A 93 -11.32 -6.11 -3.66
CA TRP A 93 -10.52 -4.90 -3.47
C TRP A 93 -10.89 -3.88 -4.53
N VAL A 94 -11.00 -2.62 -4.13
CA VAL A 94 -11.33 -1.49 -5.01
C VAL A 94 -10.32 -0.37 -4.85
N ARG A 95 -9.96 0.30 -5.94
CA ARG A 95 -9.15 1.52 -5.92
C ARG A 95 -9.73 2.59 -6.82
N ALA A 96 -9.42 3.84 -6.52
CA ALA A 96 -9.59 4.90 -7.51
C ALA A 96 -8.40 4.92 -8.47
N THR A 97 -8.64 5.29 -9.72
CA THR A 97 -7.60 5.61 -10.70
C THR A 97 -7.20 7.08 -10.58
N GLY A 98 -6.13 7.49 -11.28
CA GLY A 98 -5.71 8.88 -11.35
C GLY A 98 -5.02 9.40 -10.09
N GLN A 99 -4.93 10.72 -9.96
CA GLN A 99 -4.14 11.36 -8.90
C GLN A 99 -4.78 11.22 -7.51
N HIS A 100 -3.95 10.92 -6.52
CA HIS A 100 -4.31 10.84 -5.10
C HIS A 100 -3.68 12.01 -4.34
N THR A 101 -4.33 12.47 -3.27
CA THR A 101 -3.72 13.42 -2.32
C THR A 101 -3.22 12.73 -1.05
N ILE A 102 -3.56 11.45 -0.86
CA ILE A 102 -2.99 10.63 0.21
C ILE A 102 -1.54 10.34 -0.16
N LYS A 103 -0.61 10.93 0.60
CA LYS A 103 0.82 11.04 0.24
C LYS A 103 1.51 9.71 -0.09
N PHE A 104 1.11 8.61 0.55
CA PHE A 104 1.78 7.31 0.40
C PHE A 104 1.20 6.43 -0.71
N ILE A 105 0.11 6.86 -1.35
CA ILE A 105 -0.54 6.12 -2.41
C ILE A 105 0.04 6.56 -3.75
N ASP A 106 0.48 5.56 -4.50
CA ASP A 106 0.86 5.70 -5.90
C ASP A 106 0.27 4.52 -6.68
N PRO A 107 -0.78 4.74 -7.49
CA PRO A 107 -1.41 3.68 -8.29
C PRO A 107 -0.48 3.01 -9.31
N SER A 108 0.66 3.61 -9.63
CA SER A 108 1.68 3.03 -10.53
C SER A 108 2.48 1.91 -9.85
N ARG A 109 2.42 1.82 -8.53
CA ARG A 109 3.07 0.75 -7.77
C ARG A 109 2.47 -0.60 -8.08
N LYS A 110 3.36 -1.58 -8.18
CA LYS A 110 3.00 -2.97 -8.41
C LYS A 110 3.25 -3.76 -7.14
N GLU A 111 2.17 -4.32 -6.60
CA GLU A 111 2.28 -5.27 -5.50
C GLU A 111 2.94 -6.56 -5.98
N ILE A 112 3.91 -7.04 -5.19
CA ILE A 112 4.55 -8.32 -5.39
C ILE A 112 3.72 -9.37 -4.70
N VAL A 113 2.94 -10.10 -5.50
CA VAL A 113 2.04 -11.17 -5.01
C VAL A 113 2.71 -12.55 -4.92
N ASP A 114 3.88 -12.71 -5.54
CA ASP A 114 4.62 -13.96 -5.54
C ASP A 114 5.94 -13.77 -4.80
N ALA A 115 6.04 -14.36 -3.60
CA ALA A 115 7.21 -14.30 -2.74
C ALA A 115 8.50 -14.73 -3.48
N ARG A 116 8.40 -15.66 -4.45
CA ARG A 116 9.56 -16.16 -5.22
C ARG A 116 10.21 -15.08 -6.09
N LYS A 117 9.51 -13.97 -6.37
CA LYS A 117 10.07 -12.81 -7.06
C LYS A 117 11.02 -12.00 -6.18
N LEU A 118 10.95 -12.18 -4.87
CA LEU A 118 11.86 -11.59 -3.90
C LEU A 118 12.83 -12.66 -3.40
N LYS A 119 14.08 -12.60 -3.85
CA LYS A 119 15.13 -13.52 -3.33
C LYS A 119 15.56 -13.13 -1.91
N LYS A 120 15.68 -11.83 -1.67
CA LYS A 120 16.14 -11.21 -0.42
C LYS A 120 15.61 -9.79 -0.34
N ILE A 121 15.17 -9.40 0.85
CA ILE A 121 14.92 -8.01 1.21
C ILE A 121 15.50 -7.76 2.60
N VAL A 122 16.14 -6.60 2.76
CA VAL A 122 16.76 -6.19 4.02
C VAL A 122 16.29 -4.79 4.40
N TYR A 123 16.14 -4.57 5.69
CA TYR A 123 16.12 -3.23 6.27
C TYR A 123 17.51 -2.93 6.82
N VAL A 124 17.99 -1.71 6.60
CA VAL A 124 19.29 -1.24 7.09
C VAL A 124 19.01 -0.14 8.09
N ALA A 125 19.57 -0.30 9.29
CA ALA A 125 19.43 0.64 10.39
C ALA A 125 20.81 0.98 10.95
N GLU A 126 20.92 2.14 11.60
CA GLU A 126 22.09 2.46 12.40
C GLU A 126 22.06 1.70 13.74
N LEU A 127 23.23 1.60 14.39
CA LEU A 127 23.39 0.78 15.58
C LEU A 127 22.54 1.28 16.76
N ASP A 128 22.38 2.59 16.88
CA ASP A 128 21.60 3.25 17.93
C ASP A 128 20.08 3.03 17.78
N GLU A 129 19.60 2.74 16.57
CA GLU A 129 18.20 2.41 16.32
C GLU A 129 17.82 1.00 16.78
N TRP A 130 18.81 0.10 16.94
CA TRP A 130 18.58 -1.32 17.16
C TRP A 130 17.72 -1.60 18.39
N ASP A 131 17.97 -0.90 19.50
CA ASP A 131 17.25 -1.10 20.76
C ASP A 131 15.76 -0.81 20.65
N ARG A 132 15.39 0.16 19.81
CA ARG A 132 14.00 0.46 19.49
C ARG A 132 13.43 -0.60 18.56
N ILE A 133 14.14 -0.93 17.48
CA ILE A 133 13.67 -1.84 16.43
C ILE A 133 13.44 -3.25 16.97
N GLN A 134 14.33 -3.76 17.83
CA GLN A 134 14.17 -5.10 18.40
C GLN A 134 12.92 -5.23 19.26
N LYS A 135 12.52 -4.14 19.96
CA LYS A 135 11.35 -4.10 20.85
C LYS A 135 10.05 -3.75 20.14
N GLN A 136 10.10 -2.84 19.18
CA GLN A 136 8.91 -2.21 18.58
C GLN A 136 8.69 -2.56 17.10
N GLY A 137 9.63 -3.29 16.49
CA GLY A 137 9.65 -3.54 15.06
C GLY A 137 10.15 -2.36 14.23
N ILE A 138 10.17 -2.54 12.92
CA ILE A 138 10.56 -1.51 11.95
C ILE A 138 9.35 -0.64 11.64
N ARG A 139 9.51 0.67 11.78
CA ARG A 139 8.51 1.68 11.41
C ARG A 139 9.03 2.51 10.23
N PRO A 140 8.15 3.20 9.49
CA PRO A 140 8.59 4.23 8.57
C PRO A 140 9.55 5.21 9.28
N ALA A 141 10.52 5.72 8.53
CA ALA A 141 11.39 6.79 9.03
C ALA A 141 10.56 8.05 9.33
N GLU A 142 11.15 8.99 10.06
CA GLU A 142 10.53 10.29 10.31
C GLU A 142 10.16 10.97 8.99
N ASP A 143 8.97 11.57 8.93
CA ASP A 143 8.35 12.16 7.73
C ASP A 143 8.08 11.21 6.54
N GLU A 144 8.41 9.92 6.65
CA GLU A 144 8.05 8.90 5.68
C GLU A 144 6.76 8.18 6.09
N HIS A 145 5.99 7.78 5.09
CA HIS A 145 4.75 7.02 5.32
C HIS A 145 4.92 5.52 5.05
N LEU A 146 6.08 5.09 4.56
CA LEU A 146 6.34 3.75 4.10
C LEU A 146 7.71 3.31 4.60
N ILE A 147 7.84 2.01 4.81
CA ILE A 147 9.11 1.38 5.15
C ILE A 147 9.83 1.06 3.85
N LYS A 148 11.01 1.65 3.68
CA LYS A 148 11.91 1.35 2.57
C LYS A 148 12.79 0.15 2.91
N LEU A 149 12.89 -0.78 1.97
CA LEU A 149 13.66 -2.01 2.05
C LEU A 149 14.57 -2.10 0.83
N SER A 150 15.74 -2.70 1.01
CA SER A 150 16.71 -2.92 -0.05
C SER A 150 16.72 -4.37 -0.51
N LYS A 151 17.01 -4.60 -1.79
CA LYS A 151 17.24 -5.95 -2.36
C LYS A 151 18.65 -6.47 -2.05
N ALA A 152 19.55 -5.58 -1.65
CA ALA A 152 20.95 -5.88 -1.38
C ALA A 152 21.39 -5.30 -0.03
N ILE A 153 22.41 -5.94 0.53
CA ILE A 153 23.14 -5.38 1.66
C ILE A 153 24.01 -4.24 1.10
N PRO A 154 24.03 -3.05 1.70
CA PRO A 154 24.84 -1.94 1.21
C PRO A 154 26.32 -2.32 1.22
N ASP A 155 27.04 -1.90 0.18
CA ASP A 155 28.49 -1.99 0.16
C ASP A 155 29.09 -0.95 1.12
N PRO A 156 30.03 -1.31 2.01
CA PRO A 156 30.62 -0.37 2.97
C PRO A 156 31.29 0.87 2.34
N ILE A 157 31.90 0.72 1.15
CA ILE A 157 32.54 1.84 0.44
C ILE A 157 31.43 2.77 -0.09
N GLU A 158 30.45 2.23 -0.81
CA GLU A 158 29.33 3.04 -1.33
C GLU A 158 28.55 3.74 -0.23
N TYR A 159 28.32 3.05 0.90
CA TYR A 159 27.63 3.61 2.05
C TYR A 159 28.42 4.77 2.67
N SER A 160 29.74 4.61 2.84
CA SER A 160 30.60 5.68 3.37
C SER A 160 30.65 6.89 2.43
N LEU A 161 30.64 6.66 1.11
CA LEU A 161 30.59 7.72 0.09
C LEU A 161 29.25 8.46 0.04
N SER A 162 28.18 7.89 0.60
CA SER A 162 26.85 8.51 0.66
C SER A 162 26.74 9.66 1.69
N GLY A 163 27.85 10.02 2.35
CA GLY A 163 27.89 11.05 3.39
C GLY A 163 27.40 10.58 4.76
N ARG A 164 27.25 9.26 4.94
CA ARG A 164 26.89 8.64 6.22
C ARG A 164 28.16 8.17 6.91
N GLU A 165 28.40 8.66 8.12
CA GLU A 165 29.63 8.41 8.89
C GLU A 165 29.60 7.13 9.74
N SER A 166 28.49 6.37 9.72
CA SER A 166 28.36 5.21 10.60
C SER A 166 29.34 4.10 10.23
N SER A 167 30.23 3.74 11.16
CA SER A 167 31.17 2.61 11.02
C SER A 167 30.52 1.25 11.31
N SER A 168 29.23 1.22 11.68
CA SER A 168 28.48 0.00 11.91
C SER A 168 27.01 0.12 11.50
N LEU A 169 26.48 -0.94 10.89
CA LEU A 169 25.09 -1.05 10.50
C LEU A 169 24.45 -2.32 11.04
N ILE A 170 23.16 -2.23 11.32
CA ILE A 170 22.31 -3.38 11.57
C ILE A 170 21.55 -3.70 10.29
N VAL A 171 21.73 -4.93 9.81
CA VAL A 171 21.07 -5.47 8.63
C VAL A 171 20.05 -6.51 9.08
N ILE A 172 18.78 -6.19 8.86
CA ILE A 172 17.64 -7.03 9.24
C ILE A 172 17.09 -7.68 7.99
N HIS A 173 17.26 -8.99 7.86
CA HIS A 173 16.66 -9.79 6.79
C HIS A 173 15.21 -10.07 7.14
N ILE A 174 14.30 -9.73 6.24
CA ILE A 174 12.87 -9.96 6.45
C ILE A 174 12.49 -11.36 5.97
N ASP A 175 11.69 -12.07 6.76
CA ASP A 175 11.06 -13.32 6.35
C ASP A 175 9.90 -12.98 5.39
N ILE A 176 10.15 -13.05 4.09
CA ILE A 176 9.21 -12.64 3.04
C ILE A 176 7.92 -13.45 3.09
N GLU A 177 8.04 -14.79 3.14
CA GLU A 177 6.89 -15.68 3.10
C GLU A 177 6.02 -15.48 4.34
N LYS A 178 6.64 -15.48 5.53
CA LYS A 178 5.92 -15.23 6.77
C LYS A 178 5.28 -13.84 6.78
N SER A 179 5.97 -12.83 6.26
CA SER A 179 5.42 -11.47 6.17
C SER A 179 4.19 -11.40 5.28
N MET A 180 4.24 -11.97 4.08
CA MET A 180 3.10 -11.99 3.16
C MET A 180 1.92 -12.78 3.73
N GLN A 181 2.18 -13.91 4.41
CA GLN A 181 1.15 -14.68 5.12
C GLN A 181 0.48 -13.91 6.26
N ASN A 182 1.21 -12.98 6.89
CA ASN A 182 0.68 -12.08 7.92
C ASN A 182 0.07 -10.78 7.33
N GLY A 183 -0.16 -10.74 6.02
CA GLY A 183 -0.86 -9.64 5.35
C GLY A 183 0.00 -8.44 4.98
N LEU A 184 1.33 -8.53 5.09
CA LEU A 184 2.22 -7.46 4.61
C LEU A 184 2.29 -7.48 3.09
N GLY A 185 1.96 -6.34 2.46
CA GLY A 185 2.17 -6.11 1.04
C GLY A 185 3.57 -5.54 0.77
N PHE A 186 4.23 -6.03 -0.28
CA PHE A 186 5.47 -5.46 -0.79
C PHE A 186 5.24 -4.86 -2.17
N TYR A 187 5.82 -3.69 -2.42
CA TYR A 187 5.56 -2.91 -3.63
C TYR A 187 6.85 -2.46 -4.29
N VAL A 188 6.82 -2.37 -5.61
CA VAL A 188 7.83 -1.71 -6.44
C VAL A 188 7.20 -0.62 -7.27
N THR A 189 7.93 0.47 -7.48
CA THR A 189 7.60 1.46 -8.50
C THR A 189 8.15 0.99 -9.84
N LEU A 190 7.52 1.40 -10.95
CA LEU A 190 7.98 1.09 -12.30
C LEU A 190 9.39 1.60 -12.61
N ASN A 191 9.84 2.62 -11.88
CA ASN A 191 11.22 3.08 -11.90
C ASN A 191 11.99 2.27 -10.85
N GLU A 192 12.65 1.19 -11.29
CA GLU A 192 13.24 0.13 -10.46
C GLU A 192 14.35 0.59 -9.49
N THR A 193 14.70 1.88 -9.51
CA THR A 193 15.69 2.51 -8.64
C THR A 193 15.21 2.68 -7.19
N ASP A 194 13.90 2.76 -6.95
CA ASP A 194 13.34 3.02 -5.62
C ASP A 194 13.01 1.73 -4.85
N GLY A 195 14.02 0.90 -4.60
CA GLY A 195 13.96 -0.19 -3.61
C GLY A 195 12.71 -1.10 -3.64
N ILE A 196 12.40 -1.69 -2.48
CA ILE A 196 11.10 -2.31 -2.18
C ILE A 196 10.47 -1.46 -1.08
N VAL A 197 9.15 -1.26 -1.11
CA VAL A 197 8.45 -0.56 -0.02
C VAL A 197 7.30 -1.39 0.53
N THR A 198 6.99 -1.18 1.79
CA THR A 198 5.80 -1.70 2.45
C THR A 198 5.21 -0.62 3.36
N ASP A 199 3.90 -0.65 3.56
CA ASP A 199 3.24 0.16 4.58
C ASP A 199 3.30 -0.48 5.97
N GLY A 200 3.82 -1.71 6.09
CA GLY A 200 3.77 -2.47 7.33
C GLY A 200 2.39 -3.03 7.65
N GLY A 201 1.53 -3.20 6.64
CA GLY A 201 0.18 -3.75 6.80
C GLY A 201 -0.73 -2.84 7.62
N VAL A 202 -1.76 -3.44 8.22
CA VAL A 202 -2.80 -2.71 8.98
C VAL A 202 -2.23 -1.98 10.21
N ASP A 203 -1.17 -2.52 10.82
CA ASP A 203 -0.56 -1.96 12.03
C ASP A 203 0.49 -0.88 11.73
N GLY A 204 0.92 -0.76 10.46
CA GLY A 204 1.86 0.28 10.03
C GLY A 204 3.32 0.02 10.41
N PHE A 205 3.69 -1.23 10.73
CA PHE A 205 5.07 -1.59 11.09
C PHE A 205 5.38 -3.06 10.78
N ILE A 206 6.67 -3.41 10.67
CA ILE A 206 7.11 -4.80 10.55
C ILE A 206 7.51 -5.30 11.95
N PRO A 207 6.74 -6.20 12.59
CA PRO A 207 7.11 -6.74 13.89
C PRO A 207 8.40 -7.58 13.82
N SER A 208 9.16 -7.61 14.91
CA SER A 208 10.43 -8.35 15.00
C SER A 208 10.26 -9.86 14.85
N THR A 209 9.06 -10.38 15.06
CA THR A 209 8.69 -11.78 14.77
C THR A 209 8.76 -12.15 13.29
N LEU A 210 8.82 -11.16 12.39
CA LEU A 210 9.00 -11.33 10.94
C LEU A 210 10.45 -11.14 10.50
N PHE A 211 11.39 -10.95 11.43
CA PHE A 211 12.81 -10.91 11.10
C PHE A 211 13.33 -12.34 10.95
N ARG A 212 13.93 -12.64 9.80
CA ARG A 212 14.56 -13.92 9.52
C ARG A 212 15.94 -14.03 10.17
N LYS A 213 16.71 -12.95 10.08
CA LYS A 213 18.09 -12.86 10.57
C LYS A 213 18.44 -11.40 10.82
N VAL A 214 19.26 -11.14 11.84
CA VAL A 214 19.86 -9.83 12.08
C VAL A 214 21.37 -9.98 12.08
N GLU A 215 22.06 -9.10 11.37
CA GLU A 215 23.52 -9.06 11.27
C GLU A 215 24.02 -7.66 11.63
N ARG A 216 25.18 -7.61 12.29
CA ARG A 216 25.91 -6.37 12.49
C ARG A 216 27.06 -6.34 11.50
N LEU A 217 27.08 -5.33 10.65
CA LEU A 217 28.21 -5.02 9.78
C LEU A 217 29.07 -3.97 10.45
N GLU A 218 30.38 -4.17 10.40
CA GLU A 218 31.35 -3.24 10.91
C GLU A 218 32.49 -3.13 9.89
N TRP A 219 32.99 -1.93 9.72
CA TRP A 219 34.19 -1.68 8.94
C TRP A 219 35.02 -0.60 9.61
N SER A 220 36.34 -0.67 9.41
CA SER A 220 37.24 0.38 9.87
C SER A 220 37.30 1.49 8.84
N SER A 221 37.15 2.74 9.28
CA SER A 221 37.35 3.93 8.44
C SER A 221 38.76 4.03 7.85
N HIS A 222 39.73 3.30 8.41
CA HIS A 222 41.11 3.22 7.92
C HIS A 222 41.33 2.22 6.77
N ALA A 223 40.43 1.25 6.56
CA ALA A 223 40.58 0.23 5.51
C ALA A 223 40.15 0.70 4.10
N LEU A 224 39.48 1.85 4.00
CA LEU A 224 38.90 2.35 2.74
C LEU A 224 39.83 3.30 1.96
N GLY A 225 41.08 3.49 2.43
CA GLY A 225 42.02 4.47 1.89
C GLY A 225 43.30 3.92 1.25
N SER A 226 43.43 2.60 1.02
CA SER A 226 44.68 2.02 0.51
C SER A 226 44.53 1.23 -0.80
N GLU A 227 43.92 1.83 -1.82
CA GLU A 227 44.18 1.47 -3.23
C GLU A 227 44.35 2.72 -4.07
N SER A 228 45.38 3.50 -3.74
CA SER A 228 46.00 4.38 -4.73
C SER A 228 47.51 4.33 -4.54
N THR A 229 48.20 4.01 -5.63
CA THR A 229 49.66 3.93 -5.84
C THR A 229 50.31 2.57 -5.62
N LYS A 230 50.58 1.91 -6.76
CA LYS A 230 51.76 1.12 -7.16
C LYS A 230 51.39 0.53 -8.52
N SER A 231 52.07 0.73 -9.64
CA SER A 231 53.19 1.55 -10.10
C SER A 231 53.20 1.37 -11.62
#